data_AF-A0A9E4N104-F1
#
_entry.id   AF-A0A9E4N104-F1
#
_cell.length_a   1.000
_cell.length_b   1.000
_cell.length_c   1.000
_cell.angle_alpha   90.00
_cell.angle_beta   90.00
_cell.angle_gamma   90.00
#
_symmetry.space_group_name_H-M   'P 1'
#
loop_
_entity.id
_entity.type
_entity.pdbx_description
1 polymer ?
#
loop_
_entity_poly.entity_id
_entity_poly.type
_entity_poly.pdbx_seq_one_letter_code
_entity_poly.pdbx_strand_id
1 'polypeptide(L)'
;MSTITRTNLKRFQQSLRRISLKQGFYDTFYDHFIAQSDEIATIFHARDMDQLKGKLKETLQMIEDALMGKPGVVLYLEMLGRIHTRLKVDQRHFEMWRDALLSTIERFDDEYDAEVKMAWEEAIEMVLSLMYPESSMVGMAASQ
;
A
#
# COMPACT_ATOMS: atom_id res chain seq x y z
N MET A 1 -7.15 7.03 -16.77
CA MET A 1 -6.26 6.50 -15.72
C MET A 1 -5.12 7.47 -15.58
N SER A 2 -4.92 8.07 -14.41
CA SER A 2 -3.78 8.96 -14.19
C SER A 2 -2.50 8.11 -14.17
N THR A 3 -1.53 8.47 -15.01
CA THR A 3 -0.23 7.81 -15.02
C THR A 3 0.69 8.56 -14.08
N ILE A 4 1.39 7.84 -13.20
CA ILE A 4 2.37 8.45 -12.29
C ILE A 4 3.37 9.30 -13.10
N THR A 5 3.59 10.53 -12.67
CA THR A 5 4.57 11.38 -13.35
C THR A 5 5.98 10.79 -13.22
N ARG A 6 6.85 11.03 -14.20
CA ARG A 6 8.25 10.57 -14.12
C ARG A 6 8.98 11.12 -12.89
N THR A 7 8.61 12.32 -12.44
CA THR A 7 9.15 12.94 -11.23
C THR A 7 8.71 12.18 -9.98
N ASN A 8 7.40 11.92 -9.84
CA ASN A 8 6.87 11.21 -8.68
C ASN A 8 7.32 9.75 -8.64
N LEU A 9 7.42 9.08 -9.79
CA LEU A 9 8.02 7.75 -9.87
C LEU A 9 9.44 7.74 -9.27
N LYS A 10 10.29 8.69 -9.67
CA LYS A 10 11.65 8.78 -9.12
C LYS A 10 11.67 9.02 -7.61
N ARG A 11 10.80 9.89 -7.10
CA ARG A 11 10.67 10.19 -5.66
C ARG A 11 10.24 8.96 -4.88
N PHE A 12 9.19 8.29 -5.34
CA PHE A 12 8.73 7.02 -4.78
C PHE A 12 9.88 6.00 -4.71
N GLN A 13 10.60 5.79 -5.81
CA GLN A 13 11.71 4.83 -5.87
C GLN A 13 12.88 5.20 -4.95
N GLN A 14 13.19 6.50 -4.82
CA GLN A 14 14.22 6.98 -3.90
C GLN A 14 13.82 6.75 -2.45
N SER A 15 12.60 7.12 -2.08
CA SER A 15 12.04 6.89 -0.75
C SER A 15 12.00 5.40 -0.41
N LEU A 16 11.47 4.56 -1.32
CA LEU A 16 11.44 3.11 -1.16
C LEU A 16 12.82 2.52 -0.88
N ARG A 17 13.86 2.95 -1.62
CA ARG A 17 15.24 2.49 -1.38
C ARG A 17 15.78 2.90 -0.01
N ARG A 18 15.45 4.12 0.48
CA ARG A 18 15.91 4.59 1.79
C ARG A 18 15.27 3.81 2.93
N ILE A 19 13.97 3.51 2.84
CA ILE A 19 13.24 2.84 3.93
C ILE A 19 13.44 1.31 3.95
N SER A 20 13.66 0.67 2.80
CA SER A 20 13.62 -0.81 2.70
C SER A 20 14.80 -1.54 3.36
N LEU A 21 15.83 -0.82 3.78
CA LEU A 21 16.96 -1.34 4.57
C LEU A 21 16.94 -0.88 6.03
N LYS A 22 16.00 -0.03 6.43
CA LYS A 22 15.95 0.49 7.80
C LYS A 22 15.41 -0.59 8.74
N GLN A 23 16.20 -0.92 9.76
CA GLN A 23 15.80 -1.86 10.79
C GLN A 23 14.56 -1.34 11.53
N GLY A 24 13.56 -2.20 11.74
CA GLY A 24 12.33 -1.84 12.46
C GLY A 24 11.26 -1.13 11.62
N PHE A 25 11.50 -0.85 10.34
CA PHE A 25 10.50 -0.24 9.45
C PHE A 25 9.23 -1.12 9.37
N TYR A 26 9.41 -2.41 9.04
CA TYR A 26 8.29 -3.33 8.86
C TYR A 26 7.56 -3.62 10.18
N ASP A 27 8.30 -3.71 11.30
CA ASP A 27 7.71 -3.83 12.64
C ASP A 27 6.83 -2.63 12.95
N THR A 28 7.37 -1.41 12.78
CA THR A 28 6.65 -0.16 13.06
C THR A 28 5.40 -0.02 12.19
N PHE A 29 5.47 -0.42 10.91
CA PHE A 29 4.31 -0.44 10.04
C PHE A 29 3.20 -1.31 10.62
N TYR A 30 3.52 -2.55 11.03
CA TYR A 30 2.49 -3.48 11.51
C TYR A 30 1.95 -3.05 12.87
N ASP A 31 2.79 -2.53 13.75
CA ASP A 31 2.36 -1.97 15.04
C ASP A 31 1.33 -0.84 14.81
N HIS A 32 1.64 0.09 13.90
CA HIS A 32 0.72 1.17 13.55
C HIS A 32 -0.56 0.66 12.89
N PHE A 33 -0.45 -0.23 11.89
CA PHE A 33 -1.60 -0.71 11.14
C PHE A 33 -2.56 -1.54 12.00
N ILE A 34 -2.03 -2.43 12.84
CA ILE A 34 -2.81 -3.28 13.75
C ILE A 34 -3.53 -2.42 14.80
N ALA A 35 -2.92 -1.34 15.27
CA ALA A 35 -3.51 -0.43 16.23
C ALA A 35 -4.65 0.45 15.67
N GLN A 36 -4.85 0.50 14.34
CA GLN A 36 -5.88 1.35 13.73
C GLN A 36 -7.32 0.90 14.06
N SER A 37 -7.57 -0.40 14.28
CA SER A 37 -8.90 -0.89 14.69
C SER A 37 -8.87 -2.30 15.28
N ASP A 38 -9.84 -2.60 16.15
CA ASP A 38 -10.06 -3.94 16.71
C ASP A 38 -10.31 -5.00 15.62
N GLU A 39 -10.94 -4.60 14.51
CA GLU A 39 -11.17 -5.44 13.35
C GLU A 39 -9.86 -5.86 12.69
N ILE A 40 -8.96 -4.91 12.39
CA ILE A 40 -7.63 -5.23 11.86
C ILE A 40 -6.86 -6.07 12.87
N ALA A 41 -6.86 -5.71 14.15
CA ALA A 41 -6.20 -6.50 15.19
C ALA A 41 -6.69 -7.96 15.19
N THR A 42 -7.99 -8.18 15.05
CA THR A 42 -8.59 -9.53 14.95
C THR A 42 -8.10 -10.29 13.72
N ILE A 43 -8.00 -9.64 12.55
CA ILE A 43 -7.53 -10.26 11.29
C ILE A 43 -6.08 -10.75 11.41
N PHE A 44 -5.26 -10.04 12.19
CA PHE A 44 -3.82 -10.26 12.28
C PHE A 44 -3.36 -10.99 13.57
N HIS A 45 -4.22 -11.14 14.59
CA HIS A 45 -3.90 -11.68 15.92
C HIS A 45 -3.10 -13.01 15.95
N ALA A 46 -3.38 -13.95 15.06
CA ALA A 46 -2.75 -15.28 15.05
C ALA A 46 -1.76 -15.49 13.90
N ARG A 47 -1.30 -14.41 13.25
CA ARG A 47 -0.43 -14.50 12.07
C ARG A 47 1.04 -14.45 12.46
N ASP A 48 1.85 -15.20 11.72
CA ASP A 48 3.31 -15.15 11.82
C ASP A 48 3.81 -13.77 11.34
N MET A 49 4.38 -13.01 12.26
CA MET A 49 4.86 -11.65 11.99
C MET A 49 6.02 -11.60 11.01
N ASP A 50 6.90 -12.59 10.97
CA ASP A 50 8.03 -12.60 10.04
C ASP A 50 7.54 -12.87 8.61
N GLN A 51 6.56 -13.76 8.46
CA GLN A 51 5.89 -13.96 7.18
C GLN A 51 5.15 -12.70 6.70
N LEU A 52 4.49 -11.98 7.62
CA LEU A 52 3.80 -10.73 7.31
C LEU A 52 4.77 -9.64 6.84
N LYS A 53 5.89 -9.43 7.54
CA LYS A 53 6.94 -8.50 7.12
C LYS A 53 7.48 -8.84 5.73
N GLY A 54 7.68 -10.13 5.44
CA GLY A 54 8.04 -10.62 4.11
C GLY A 54 7.02 -10.21 3.04
N LYS A 55 5.72 -10.43 3.30
CA LYS A 55 4.63 -10.05 2.40
C LYS A 55 4.55 -8.55 2.15
N LEU A 56 4.77 -7.73 3.17
CA LEU A 56 4.80 -6.29 3.00
C LEU A 56 5.96 -5.86 2.10
N LYS A 57 7.15 -6.42 2.30
CA LYS A 57 8.30 -6.18 1.42
C LYS A 57 7.99 -6.55 -0.04
N GLU A 58 7.39 -7.71 -0.27
CA GLU A 58 6.96 -8.15 -1.60
C GLU A 58 5.90 -7.21 -2.20
N THR A 59 4.97 -6.72 -1.39
CA THR A 59 3.94 -5.77 -1.82
C THR A 59 4.56 -4.44 -2.25
N LEU A 60 5.51 -3.89 -1.50
CA LEU A 60 6.19 -2.65 -1.89
C LEU A 60 6.98 -2.80 -3.20
N GLN A 61 7.63 -3.95 -3.41
CA GLN A 61 8.30 -4.24 -4.67
C GLN A 61 7.30 -4.37 -5.83
N MET A 62 6.15 -4.99 -5.59
CA MET A 62 5.09 -5.14 -6.59
C MET A 62 4.49 -3.80 -7.00
N ILE A 63 4.36 -2.84 -6.06
CA ILE A 63 3.95 -1.47 -6.39
C ILE A 63 4.96 -0.86 -7.36
N GLU A 64 6.27 -0.94 -7.08
CA GLU A 64 7.29 -0.46 -8.01
C GLU A 64 7.19 -1.15 -9.38
N ASP A 65 7.02 -2.46 -9.41
CA ASP A 65 6.93 -3.24 -10.62
C ASP A 65 5.72 -2.86 -11.48
N ALA A 66 4.59 -2.52 -10.84
CA ALA A 66 3.39 -2.02 -11.49
C ALA A 66 3.63 -0.65 -12.14
N LEU A 67 4.24 0.28 -11.41
CA LEU A 67 4.58 1.62 -11.90
C LEU A 67 5.56 1.57 -13.07
N MET A 68 6.45 0.58 -13.08
CA MET A 68 7.42 0.34 -14.16
C MET A 68 6.82 -0.45 -15.34
N GLY A 69 5.55 -0.87 -15.27
CA GLY A 69 4.89 -1.62 -16.33
C GLY A 69 5.50 -3.00 -16.56
N LYS A 70 6.03 -3.67 -15.52
CA LYS A 70 6.60 -5.01 -15.67
C LYS A 70 5.51 -5.99 -16.14
N PRO A 71 5.85 -6.90 -17.08
CA PRO A 71 4.88 -7.85 -17.62
C PRO A 71 4.32 -8.77 -16.53
N GLY A 72 3.02 -9.08 -16.61
CA GLY A 72 2.35 -10.02 -15.70
C GLY A 72 1.87 -9.41 -14.38
N VAL A 73 2.38 -8.25 -13.96
CA VAL A 73 1.96 -7.60 -12.70
C VAL A 73 0.49 -7.19 -12.72
N VAL A 74 -0.02 -6.65 -13.83
CA VAL A 74 -1.43 -6.23 -13.93
C VAL A 74 -2.38 -7.40 -13.69
N LEU A 75 -2.15 -8.55 -14.35
CA LEU A 75 -2.96 -9.76 -14.17
C LEU A 75 -2.91 -10.26 -12.72
N TYR A 76 -1.75 -10.15 -12.07
CA TYR A 76 -1.59 -10.54 -10.68
C TYR A 76 -2.35 -9.59 -9.73
N LEU A 77 -2.31 -8.28 -9.97
CA LEU A 77 -3.05 -7.27 -9.20
C LEU A 77 -4.57 -7.45 -9.35
N GLU A 78 -5.06 -7.73 -10.56
CA GLU A 78 -6.47 -8.08 -10.78
C GLU A 78 -6.89 -9.33 -10.00
N MET A 79 -6.04 -10.36 -9.97
CA MET A 79 -6.27 -11.56 -9.15
C MET A 79 -6.32 -11.21 -7.65
N LEU A 80 -5.39 -10.39 -7.15
CA LEU A 80 -5.40 -9.93 -5.76
C LEU A 80 -6.68 -9.13 -5.45
N GLY A 81 -7.15 -8.29 -6.39
CA GLY A 81 -8.42 -7.59 -6.26
C GLY A 81 -9.60 -8.52 -6.00
N ARG A 82 -9.72 -9.61 -6.78
CA ARG A 82 -10.77 -10.64 -6.57
C ARG A 82 -10.66 -11.32 -5.20
N ILE A 83 -9.42 -11.57 -4.73
CA ILE A 83 -9.17 -12.14 -3.40
C ILE A 83 -9.62 -11.18 -2.31
N HIS A 84 -9.26 -9.90 -2.40
CA HIS A 84 -9.64 -8.88 -1.44
C HIS A 84 -11.15 -8.64 -1.39
N THR A 85 -11.83 -8.61 -2.54
CA THR A 85 -13.30 -8.57 -2.61
C THR A 85 -13.92 -9.76 -1.87
N ARG A 86 -13.41 -10.97 -2.06
CA ARG A 86 -13.91 -12.16 -1.35
C ARG A 86 -13.67 -12.09 0.16
N LEU A 87 -12.59 -11.45 0.58
CA LEU A 87 -12.26 -11.20 1.98
C LEU A 87 -13.00 -10.00 2.58
N LYS A 88 -13.86 -9.32 1.80
CA LYS A 88 -14.59 -8.12 2.21
C LYS A 88 -13.67 -6.97 2.64
N VAL A 89 -12.48 -6.90 2.06
CA VAL A 89 -11.59 -5.74 2.23
C VAL A 89 -12.20 -4.58 1.43
N ASP A 90 -12.55 -3.51 2.13
CA ASP A 90 -13.14 -2.31 1.55
C ASP A 90 -12.16 -1.12 1.54
N GLN A 91 -12.59 0.02 1.02
CA GLN A 91 -11.79 1.25 0.95
C GLN A 91 -11.27 1.71 2.31
N ARG A 92 -12.05 1.58 3.39
CA ARG A 92 -11.63 2.01 4.73
C ARG A 92 -10.42 1.20 5.21
N HIS A 93 -10.37 -0.09 4.86
CA HIS A 93 -9.20 -0.92 5.14
C HIS A 93 -7.94 -0.44 4.42
N PHE A 94 -8.07 0.00 3.16
CA PHE A 94 -6.94 0.56 2.41
C PHE A 94 -6.53 1.95 2.89
N GLU A 95 -7.47 2.78 3.33
CA GLU A 95 -7.18 4.07 3.96
C GLU A 95 -6.36 3.85 5.23
N MET A 96 -6.80 2.96 6.12
CA MET A 96 -6.04 2.60 7.34
C MET A 96 -4.65 2.04 7.00
N TRP A 97 -4.53 1.21 5.96
CA TRP A 97 -3.26 0.65 5.50
C TRP A 97 -2.31 1.73 4.95
N ARG A 98 -2.83 2.61 4.09
CA ARG A 98 -2.09 3.73 3.50
C ARG A 98 -1.61 4.69 4.58
N ASP A 99 -2.49 5.04 5.51
CA ASP A 99 -2.16 6.01 6.56
C ASP A 99 -1.10 5.44 7.52
N ALA A 100 -1.18 4.14 7.85
CA ALA A 100 -0.14 3.45 8.61
C ALA A 100 1.20 3.41 7.84
N LEU A 101 1.16 3.15 6.53
CA LEU A 101 2.35 3.15 5.68
C LEU A 101 3.00 4.53 5.61
N LEU A 102 2.23 5.57 5.29
CA LEU A 102 2.74 6.94 5.17
C LEU A 102 3.29 7.47 6.49
N SER A 103 2.62 7.20 7.62
CA SER A 103 3.12 7.58 8.96
C SER A 103 4.42 6.85 9.30
N THR A 104 4.57 5.61 8.84
CA THR A 104 5.81 4.85 9.03
C THR A 104 6.92 5.37 8.11
N ILE A 105 6.63 5.71 6.86
CA ILE A 105 7.60 6.31 5.94
C ILE A 105 8.10 7.65 6.49
N GLU A 106 7.21 8.51 6.98
CA GLU A 106 7.57 9.81 7.58
C GLU A 106 8.61 9.67 8.71
N ARG A 107 8.50 8.60 9.51
CA ARG A 107 9.43 8.32 10.61
C ARG A 107 10.80 7.79 10.14
N PHE A 108 10.87 7.13 8.99
CA PHE A 108 12.04 6.35 8.56
C PHE A 108 12.76 6.91 7.32
N ASP A 109 12.09 7.73 6.52
CA ASP A 109 12.66 8.42 5.39
C ASP A 109 13.21 9.78 5.83
N ASP A 110 14.54 9.88 5.95
CA ASP A 110 15.23 11.11 6.38
C ASP A 110 15.03 12.30 5.39
N GLU A 111 14.50 12.04 4.20
CA GLU A 111 14.14 13.04 3.19
C GLU A 111 12.62 13.12 2.95
N TYR A 112 11.80 12.69 3.92
CA TYR A 112 10.35 12.80 3.80
C TYR A 112 9.90 14.27 3.73
N ASP A 113 9.08 14.58 2.72
CA ASP A 113 8.41 15.86 2.55
C ASP A 113 7.03 15.66 1.90
N ALA A 114 6.33 16.78 1.65
CA ALA A 114 5.02 16.75 1.01
C ALA A 114 5.05 16.13 -0.41
N GLU A 115 6.15 16.30 -1.14
CA GLU A 115 6.29 15.76 -2.50
C GLU A 115 6.54 14.25 -2.49
N VAL A 116 7.29 13.75 -1.51
CA VAL A 116 7.46 12.31 -1.25
C VAL A 116 6.13 11.69 -0.86
N LYS A 117 5.37 12.34 0.04
CA LYS A 117 4.02 11.89 0.41
C LYS A 117 3.12 11.76 -0.82
N MET A 118 3.03 12.82 -1.64
CA MET A 118 2.23 12.80 -2.86
C MET A 118 2.65 11.70 -3.83
N ALA A 119 3.96 11.45 -3.97
CA ALA A 119 4.45 10.37 -4.82
C ALA A 119 4.02 8.98 -4.34
N TRP A 120 4.01 8.75 -3.03
CA TRP A 120 3.50 7.51 -2.44
C TRP A 120 1.99 7.37 -2.60
N GLU A 121 1.22 8.44 -2.38
CA GLU A 121 -0.24 8.44 -2.57
C GLU A 121 -0.61 8.10 -4.02
N GLU A 122 0.03 8.75 -5.00
CA GLU A 122 -0.19 8.50 -6.43
C GLU A 122 0.19 7.06 -6.83
N ALA A 123 1.30 6.53 -6.29
CA ALA A 123 1.73 5.16 -6.51
C ALA A 123 0.71 4.13 -5.99
N ILE A 124 0.21 4.34 -4.77
CA ILE A 124 -0.78 3.46 -4.13
C ILE A 124 -2.10 3.53 -4.90
N GLU A 125 -2.56 4.74 -5.25
CA GLU A 125 -3.81 4.94 -5.98
C GLU A 125 -3.78 4.27 -7.36
N MET A 126 -2.65 4.34 -8.07
CA MET A 126 -2.48 3.59 -9.33
C MET A 126 -2.70 2.09 -9.12
N VAL A 127 -2.05 1.50 -8.12
CA VAL A 127 -2.17 0.05 -7.87
C VAL A 127 -3.58 -0.33 -7.45
N LEU A 128 -4.23 0.46 -6.61
CA LEU A 128 -5.63 0.24 -6.23
C LEU A 128 -6.56 0.27 -7.44
N SER A 129 -6.32 1.18 -8.41
CA SER A 129 -7.12 1.24 -9.64
C SER A 129 -6.97 -0.02 -10.53
N LEU A 130 -5.84 -0.73 -10.42
CA LEU A 130 -5.62 -2.00 -11.12
C LEU A 130 -6.27 -3.18 -10.38
N MET A 131 -6.34 -3.12 -9.05
CA MET A 131 -7.01 -4.14 -8.24
C MET A 131 -8.54 -4.05 -8.33
N TYR A 132 -9.08 -2.85 -8.50
CA TYR A 132 -10.52 -2.59 -8.55
C TYR A 132 -10.94 -1.84 -9.83
N PRO A 133 -10.82 -2.48 -11.01
CA PRO A 133 -11.09 -1.82 -12.30
C PRO A 133 -12.59 -1.62 -12.59
N GLU A 134 -13.49 -2.43 -12.00
CA GLU A 134 -14.94 -2.41 -12.26
C GLU A 134 -15.81 -2.02 -11.03
N SER A 135 -15.20 -1.53 -9.95
CA SER A 135 -15.93 -1.05 -8.76
C SER A 135 -15.17 0.07 -8.05
N SER A 136 -15.90 0.94 -7.37
CA SER A 136 -15.45 1.60 -6.11
C SER A 136 -14.85 3.02 -6.13
N MET A 137 -15.41 3.97 -6.91
CA MET A 137 -15.46 5.38 -6.45
C MET A 137 -16.87 5.97 -6.40
N VAL A 138 -17.84 5.42 -7.14
CA VAL A 138 -19.23 5.93 -7.18
C VAL A 138 -20.19 5.19 -6.23
N GLY A 139 -19.83 3.98 -5.77
CA GLY A 139 -20.70 3.15 -4.92
C GLY A 139 -20.44 3.21 -3.41
N MET A 140 -19.35 3.85 -2.97
CA MET A 140 -18.93 3.85 -1.55
C MET A 140 -19.35 5.11 -0.77
N ALA A 141 -19.88 6.12 -1.47
CA ALA A 141 -20.47 7.31 -0.84
C ALA A 141 -21.96 7.15 -0.51
N ALA A 142 -22.60 6.07 -0.94
CA ALA A 142 -24.05 5.87 -0.85
C ALA A 142 -24.40 4.69 0.06
N SER A 143 -24.03 4.77 1.33
CA SER A 143 -24.66 4.03 2.43
C SER A 143 -24.36 4.77 3.73
N GLN A 144 -24.95 5.96 3.87
CA GLN A 144 -25.32 6.55 5.16
C GLN A 144 -26.83 6.44 5.31
#